data_AF-A0AAV9Q8A2-F1
#
_entry.id   AF-A0AAV9Q8A2-F1
#
_cell.length_a   1.000
_cell.length_b   1.000
_cell.length_c   1.000
_cell.angle_alpha   90.00
_cell.angle_beta   90.00
_cell.angle_gamma   90.00
#
_symmetry.space_group_name_H-M   'P 1'
#
loop_
_entity.id
_entity.type
_entity.pdbx_description
1 polymer ?
#
loop_
_entity_poly.entity_id
_entity_poly.type
_entity_poly.pdbx_seq_one_letter_code
_entity_poly.pdbx_strand_id
1 'polypeptide(L)'
;MTTMYAYGAGVPRSYVSPEFPSLYWPIRAQPGQARYLYYLSDIYRYTLYWSLITIVSAHICVASWAVLMQFSSASQRRKFLASPAGKNLSAKNRRLLGENPIGETLGWVWMIPVVYVVMGGLEALLAGTMVGLVLGAVYNGGYFAMSTWTPLLWGIINMLVLVQPAVKVVTDPICLHQSIDAAQQLKTLHYEVCNVSRQEPIVDEKESRVYLSSDWKRHEAARGRGSRSVEHTLYQTRMGRDFQNNGSTHARR
;
A
#
# COMPACT_ATOMS: atom_id res chain seq x y z
N MET A 1 32.08 7.85 31.99
CA MET A 1 31.63 7.54 33.37
C MET A 1 30.20 8.01 33.49
N THR A 2 29.23 7.13 33.21
CA THR A 2 27.81 7.49 33.27
C THR A 2 27.37 7.37 34.71
N THR A 3 26.97 8.49 35.32
CA THR A 3 26.44 8.56 36.69
C THR A 3 25.27 7.59 36.83
N MET A 4 25.47 6.49 37.54
CA MET A 4 24.40 5.55 37.89
C MET A 4 23.52 6.21 38.95
N TYR A 5 22.46 6.88 38.53
CA TYR A 5 21.40 7.30 39.44
C TYR A 5 20.62 6.05 39.87
N ALA A 6 20.94 5.54 41.07
CA ALA A 6 20.23 4.44 41.71
C ALA A 6 18.90 4.94 42.30
N TYR A 7 17.82 4.19 42.11
CA TYR A 7 16.52 4.52 42.70
C TYR A 7 16.43 4.16 44.18
N GLY A 8 15.81 5.06 44.95
CA GLY A 8 15.83 5.14 46.42
C GLY A 8 14.98 4.13 47.19
N ALA A 9 14.98 2.84 46.83
CA ALA A 9 14.46 1.77 47.69
C ALA A 9 15.55 1.01 48.46
N GLY A 10 16.81 1.40 48.29
CA GLY A 10 17.95 0.60 48.77
C GLY A 10 18.17 -0.59 47.85
N VAL A 11 19.03 -0.40 46.86
CA VAL A 11 19.47 -1.50 45.98
C VAL A 11 20.12 -2.58 46.86
N PRO A 12 19.69 -3.87 46.76
CA PRO A 12 20.33 -4.94 47.50
C PRO A 12 21.85 -4.94 47.24
N ARG A 13 22.67 -5.14 48.28
CA ARG A 13 24.14 -5.08 48.14
C ARG A 13 24.71 -6.12 47.17
N SER A 14 23.96 -7.20 46.92
CA SER A 14 24.30 -8.25 45.95
C SER A 14 23.64 -8.04 44.57
N TYR A 15 23.03 -6.88 44.32
CA TYR A 15 22.36 -6.61 43.06
C TYR A 15 23.36 -6.48 41.92
N VAL A 16 23.10 -7.24 40.86
CA VAL A 16 23.76 -7.12 39.57
C VAL A 16 22.67 -6.88 38.54
N SER A 17 22.86 -5.88 37.68
CA SER A 17 21.92 -5.59 36.61
C SER A 17 21.76 -6.82 35.71
N PRO A 18 20.52 -7.28 35.47
CA PRO A 18 20.29 -8.43 34.63
C PRO A 18 20.65 -8.13 33.16
N GLU A 19 21.05 -9.15 32.41
CA GLU A 19 21.29 -9.03 30.98
C GLU A 19 19.97 -9.04 30.19
N PHE A 20 19.86 -8.16 29.20
CA PHE A 20 18.70 -8.14 28.31
C PHE A 20 18.55 -9.50 27.59
N PRO A 21 17.33 -10.08 27.48
CA PRO A 21 16.01 -9.56 27.87
C PRO A 21 15.58 -9.88 29.32
N SER A 22 16.25 -10.80 30.02
CA SER A 22 15.95 -11.22 31.41
C SER A 22 14.47 -11.41 31.77
N LEU A 23 13.68 -11.97 30.85
CA LEU A 23 12.29 -12.33 31.12
C LEU A 23 12.24 -13.61 31.94
N TYR A 24 11.52 -13.57 33.06
CA TYR A 24 11.28 -14.74 33.93
C TYR A 24 9.81 -15.16 33.82
N TRP A 25 9.49 -16.44 33.99
CA TRP A 25 8.10 -16.89 33.91
C TRP A 25 7.25 -16.30 35.05
N PRO A 26 6.21 -15.47 34.79
CA PRO A 26 5.55 -14.70 35.85
C PRO A 26 4.56 -15.51 36.68
N ILE A 27 3.98 -16.59 36.12
CA ILE A 27 2.92 -17.38 36.77
C ILE A 27 3.47 -18.41 37.77
N ARG A 28 4.72 -18.86 37.58
CA ARG A 28 5.39 -19.87 38.44
C ARG A 28 6.87 -19.54 38.63
N ALA A 29 7.18 -18.29 38.97
CA ALA A 29 8.54 -17.90 39.27
C ALA A 29 8.99 -18.60 40.57
N GLN A 30 10.15 -19.26 40.54
CA GLN A 30 10.76 -19.74 41.78
C GLN A 30 11.21 -18.53 42.63
N PRO A 31 11.20 -18.63 43.98
CA PRO A 31 11.70 -17.56 44.83
C PRO A 31 13.11 -17.13 44.41
N GLY A 32 13.31 -15.84 44.12
CA GLY A 32 14.59 -15.29 43.64
C GLY A 32 14.78 -15.25 42.11
N GLN A 33 13.87 -15.81 41.30
CA GLN A 33 13.93 -15.67 39.84
C GLN A 33 13.44 -14.32 39.32
N ALA A 34 12.63 -13.60 40.11
CA ALA A 34 12.11 -12.30 39.71
C ALA A 34 13.26 -11.30 39.55
N ARG A 35 13.41 -10.76 38.33
CA ARG A 35 14.44 -9.78 37.99
C ARG A 35 13.82 -8.39 37.95
N TYR A 36 14.49 -7.45 38.63
CA TYR A 36 14.06 -6.07 38.73
C TYR A 36 15.17 -5.13 38.26
N LEU A 37 14.76 -3.96 37.76
CA LEU A 37 15.60 -2.88 37.29
C LEU A 37 15.54 -1.76 38.32
N TYR A 38 16.71 -1.36 38.82
CA TYR A 38 16.86 -0.32 39.85
C TYR A 38 17.61 0.93 39.38
N TYR A 39 18.23 0.87 38.21
CA TYR A 39 18.95 2.01 37.63
C TYR A 39 18.15 2.61 36.48
N LEU A 40 18.08 3.94 36.43
CA LEU A 40 17.41 4.68 35.34
C LEU A 40 17.95 4.28 33.97
N SER A 41 19.28 4.11 33.87
CA SER A 41 19.95 3.71 32.63
C SER A 41 19.44 2.37 32.10
N ASP A 42 19.17 1.44 33.00
CA ASP A 42 18.79 0.07 32.64
C ASP A 42 17.32 0.03 32.25
N ILE A 43 16.46 0.75 32.98
CA ILE A 43 15.07 0.98 32.59
C ILE A 43 15.00 1.57 31.18
N TYR A 44 15.72 2.67 30.94
CA TYR A 44 15.76 3.33 29.64
C TYR A 44 16.18 2.37 28.52
N ARG A 45 17.30 1.65 28.69
CA ARG A 45 17.81 0.69 27.69
C ARG A 45 16.81 -0.42 27.40
N TYR A 46 16.21 -1.00 28.45
CA TYR A 46 15.22 -2.06 28.28
C TYR A 46 13.98 -1.56 27.54
N THR A 47 13.47 -0.37 27.88
CA THR A 47 12.32 0.23 27.18
C THR A 47 12.62 0.54 25.73
N LEU A 48 13.82 1.02 25.43
CA LEU A 48 14.26 1.33 24.08
C LEU A 48 14.42 0.06 23.24
N TYR A 49 15.10 -0.97 23.76
CA TYR A 49 15.31 -2.24 23.05
C TYR A 49 14.01 -2.97 22.79
N TRP A 50 13.12 -3.05 23.78
CA TRP A 50 11.81 -3.66 23.57
C TRP A 50 10.96 -2.89 22.58
N SER A 51 10.95 -1.55 22.63
CA SER A 51 10.23 -0.74 21.64
C SER A 51 10.77 -0.94 20.23
N LEU A 52 12.09 -1.04 20.08
CA LEU A 52 12.74 -1.29 18.78
C LEU A 52 12.40 -2.68 18.25
N ILE A 53 12.56 -3.71 19.08
CA ILE A 53 12.26 -5.10 18.68
C ILE A 53 10.80 -5.23 18.31
N THR A 54 9.87 -4.73 19.13
CA THR A 54 8.46 -4.80 18.79
C THR A 54 8.25 -4.01 17.51
N ILE A 55 8.42 -2.68 17.48
CA ILE A 55 8.01 -1.82 16.35
C ILE A 55 8.60 -2.29 15.03
N VAL A 56 9.90 -2.64 14.99
CA VAL A 56 10.55 -3.16 13.79
C VAL A 56 9.95 -4.51 13.37
N SER A 57 9.62 -5.40 14.30
CA SER A 57 8.99 -6.69 13.97
C SER A 57 7.65 -6.54 13.25
N ALA A 58 6.79 -5.59 13.66
CA ALA A 58 5.53 -5.37 12.94
C ALA A 58 5.75 -4.73 11.57
N HIS A 59 6.69 -3.81 11.45
CA HIS A 59 7.07 -3.25 10.16
C HIS A 59 7.59 -4.34 9.20
N ILE A 60 8.33 -5.33 9.71
CA ILE A 60 8.76 -6.50 8.93
C ILE A 60 7.56 -7.35 8.52
N CYS A 61 6.57 -7.57 9.39
CA CYS A 61 5.35 -8.30 9.01
C CYS A 61 4.61 -7.61 7.85
N VAL A 62 4.43 -6.28 7.93
CA VAL A 62 3.78 -5.50 6.87
C VAL A 62 4.60 -5.50 5.58
N ALA A 63 5.92 -5.30 5.69
CA ALA A 63 6.82 -5.36 4.54
C ALA A 63 6.77 -6.74 3.87
N SER A 64 6.76 -7.82 4.65
CA SER A 64 6.65 -9.19 4.15
C SER A 64 5.34 -9.39 3.37
N TRP A 65 4.23 -8.88 3.89
CA TRP A 65 2.95 -8.93 3.18
C TRP A 65 2.97 -8.14 1.87
N ALA A 66 3.55 -6.93 1.86
CA ALA A 66 3.69 -6.12 0.66
C ALA A 66 4.56 -6.81 -0.40
N VAL A 67 5.66 -7.43 0.03
CA VAL A 67 6.55 -8.22 -0.83
C VAL A 67 5.81 -9.40 -1.46
N LEU A 68 5.02 -10.14 -0.68
CA LEU A 68 4.19 -11.24 -1.18
C LEU A 68 3.18 -10.77 -2.24
N MET A 69 2.52 -9.63 -2.02
CA MET A 69 1.59 -9.05 -2.99
C MET A 69 2.29 -8.67 -4.29
N GLN A 70 3.49 -8.09 -4.19
CA GLN A 70 4.27 -7.70 -5.35
C GLN A 70 4.72 -8.93 -6.18
N PHE A 71 5.13 -10.01 -5.51
CA PHE A 71 5.46 -11.29 -6.17
C PHE A 71 4.23 -11.98 -6.79
N SER A 72 3.09 -11.95 -6.09
CA SER A 72 1.82 -12.50 -6.60
C SER A 72 1.40 -11.80 -7.91
N SER A 73 1.49 -10.47 -7.94
CA SER A 73 1.22 -9.66 -9.14
C SER A 73 2.20 -9.97 -10.29
N ALA A 74 3.50 -10.11 -10.01
CA ALA A 74 4.49 -10.52 -11.01
C ALA A 74 4.23 -11.93 -11.56
N SER A 75 3.80 -12.85 -10.71
CA SER A 75 3.41 -14.22 -11.09
C SER A 75 2.18 -14.23 -11.99
N GLN A 76 1.17 -13.40 -11.69
CA GLN A 76 -0.04 -13.29 -12.50
C GLN A 76 0.25 -12.73 -13.90
N ARG A 77 1.11 -11.68 -14.00
CA ARG A 77 1.59 -11.15 -15.29
C ARG A 77 2.32 -12.21 -16.10
N ARG A 78 3.21 -12.99 -15.48
CA ARG A 78 3.90 -14.11 -16.14
C ARG A 78 2.93 -15.16 -16.67
N LYS A 79 1.92 -15.54 -15.88
CA LYS A 79 0.88 -16.49 -16.31
C LYS A 79 0.07 -15.95 -17.49
N PHE A 80 -0.30 -14.67 -17.47
CA PHE A 80 -1.01 -14.02 -18.58
C PHE A 80 -0.18 -13.97 -19.86
N LEU A 81 1.11 -13.62 -19.78
CA LEU A 81 2.03 -13.62 -20.94
C LEU A 81 2.27 -15.02 -21.53
N ALA A 82 2.14 -16.08 -20.72
CA ALA A 82 2.25 -17.46 -21.16
C ALA A 82 0.96 -18.00 -21.82
N SER A 83 -0.19 -17.38 -21.56
CA SER A 83 -1.50 -17.73 -22.12
C SER A 83 -1.55 -17.51 -23.64
N PRO A 84 -2.38 -18.25 -24.41
CA PRO A 84 -2.56 -18.03 -25.85
C PRO A 84 -2.90 -16.57 -26.20
N ALA A 85 -3.74 -15.91 -25.40
CA ALA A 85 -4.05 -14.49 -25.58
C ALA A 85 -2.81 -13.59 -25.44
N GLY A 86 -1.90 -13.91 -24.50
CA GLY A 86 -0.65 -13.18 -24.30
C GLY A 86 0.38 -13.38 -25.41
N LYS A 87 0.33 -14.52 -26.12
CA LYS A 87 1.20 -14.80 -27.29
C LYS A 87 0.76 -14.04 -28.54
N ASN A 88 -0.53 -13.72 -28.65
CA ASN A 88 -1.09 -12.96 -29.78
C ASN A 88 -0.97 -11.43 -29.63
N LEU A 89 -0.39 -10.95 -28.52
CA LEU A 89 -0.15 -9.52 -28.31
C LEU A 89 0.93 -8.99 -29.26
N SER A 90 0.69 -7.81 -29.83
CA SER A 90 1.72 -7.05 -30.54
C SER A 90 2.96 -6.83 -29.65
N ALA A 91 4.15 -6.82 -30.24
CA ALA A 91 5.42 -6.66 -29.53
C ALA A 91 5.46 -5.40 -28.65
N LYS A 92 4.78 -4.33 -29.08
CA LYS A 92 4.66 -3.08 -28.30
C LYS A 92 3.84 -3.28 -27.02
N ASN A 93 2.69 -3.96 -27.11
CA ASN A 93 1.82 -4.25 -25.97
C ASN A 93 2.48 -5.25 -25.00
N ARG A 94 3.28 -6.18 -25.52
CA ARG A 94 4.05 -7.13 -24.69
C ARG A 94 5.10 -6.43 -23.83
N ARG A 95 5.76 -5.38 -24.36
CA ARG A 95 6.75 -4.58 -23.63
C ARG A 95 6.15 -3.80 -22.46
N LEU A 96 4.89 -3.34 -22.56
CA LEU A 96 4.19 -2.66 -21.46
C LEU A 96 4.01 -3.56 -20.23
N LEU A 97 3.90 -4.88 -20.43
CA LEU A 97 3.74 -5.88 -19.36
C LEU A 97 5.07 -6.39 -18.79
N GLY A 98 6.20 -6.05 -19.44
CA GLY A 98 7.56 -6.46 -19.08
C GLY A 98 7.99 -7.79 -19.72
N GLU A 99 9.18 -7.83 -20.31
CA GLU A 99 9.77 -9.06 -20.89
C GLU A 99 10.14 -10.08 -19.79
N ASN A 100 10.65 -9.61 -18.63
CA ASN A 100 11.04 -10.43 -17.48
C ASN A 100 10.40 -9.93 -16.17
N PRO A 101 9.08 -10.14 -15.96
CA PRO A 101 8.34 -9.49 -14.86
C PRO A 101 8.84 -9.87 -13.46
N ILE A 102 9.42 -11.06 -13.26
CA ILE A 102 9.92 -11.52 -11.95
C ILE A 102 11.31 -10.94 -11.65
N GLY A 103 12.20 -10.89 -12.64
CA GLY A 103 13.58 -10.40 -12.47
C GLY A 103 13.61 -8.91 -12.15
N GLU A 104 12.85 -8.12 -12.89
CA GLU A 104 12.67 -6.68 -12.63
C GLU A 104 12.07 -6.42 -11.25
N THR A 105 11.07 -7.22 -10.86
CA THR A 105 10.42 -7.06 -9.56
C THR A 105 11.39 -7.38 -8.41
N LEU A 106 12.19 -8.46 -8.51
CA LEU A 106 13.13 -8.85 -7.48
C LEU A 106 14.18 -7.76 -7.18
N GLY A 107 14.64 -7.05 -8.22
CA GLY A 107 15.63 -5.98 -8.10
C GLY A 107 15.14 -4.75 -7.34
N TRP A 108 13.85 -4.45 -7.33
CA TRP A 108 13.29 -3.28 -6.63
C TRP A 108 12.61 -3.63 -5.30
N VAL A 109 12.19 -4.89 -5.13
CA VAL A 109 11.40 -5.34 -3.97
C VAL A 109 12.13 -5.19 -2.63
N TRP A 110 13.46 -5.30 -2.59
CA TRP A 110 14.23 -5.18 -1.35
C TRP A 110 14.22 -3.76 -0.75
N MET A 111 13.91 -2.74 -1.55
CA MET A 111 13.71 -1.37 -1.06
C MET A 111 12.54 -1.29 -0.07
N ILE A 112 11.52 -2.14 -0.24
CA ILE A 112 10.32 -2.13 0.60
C ILE A 112 10.70 -2.49 2.06
N PRO A 113 11.29 -3.67 2.36
CA PRO A 113 11.75 -3.98 3.72
C PRO A 113 12.70 -2.92 4.31
N VAL A 114 13.65 -2.42 3.52
CA VAL A 114 14.64 -1.44 3.99
C VAL A 114 13.96 -0.15 4.45
N VAL A 115 13.06 0.40 3.63
CA VAL A 115 12.32 1.62 3.98
C VAL A 115 11.47 1.39 5.23
N TYR A 116 10.76 0.25 5.32
CA TYR A 116 9.94 -0.07 6.49
C TYR A 116 10.76 -0.24 7.77
N VAL A 117 11.94 -0.84 7.71
CA VAL A 117 12.84 -0.97 8.86
C VAL A 117 13.39 0.38 9.29
N VAL A 118 13.74 1.27 8.36
CA VAL A 118 14.21 2.63 8.68
C VAL A 118 13.09 3.45 9.32
N MET A 119 11.89 3.44 8.75
CA MET A 119 10.72 4.13 9.30
C MET A 119 10.36 3.60 10.69
N GLY A 120 10.23 2.28 10.84
CA GLY A 120 9.95 1.65 12.13
C GLY A 120 11.06 1.88 13.15
N GLY A 121 12.32 1.93 12.73
CA GLY A 121 13.45 2.27 13.58
C GLY A 121 13.38 3.71 14.11
N LEU A 122 13.08 4.68 13.24
CA LEU A 122 12.92 6.09 13.63
C LEU A 122 11.74 6.26 14.61
N GLU A 123 10.59 5.65 14.32
CA GLU A 123 9.43 5.65 15.21
C GLU A 123 9.77 5.02 16.56
N ALA A 124 10.46 3.87 16.56
CA ALA A 124 10.86 3.20 17.78
C ALA A 124 11.85 3.98 18.62
N LEU A 125 12.78 4.70 17.99
CA LEU A 125 13.72 5.56 18.68
C LEU A 125 13.00 6.72 19.36
N LEU A 126 12.06 7.38 18.67
CA LEU A 126 11.28 8.49 19.23
C LEU A 126 10.36 8.01 20.36
N ALA A 127 9.55 6.98 20.10
CA ALA A 127 8.61 6.42 21.06
C ALA A 127 9.33 5.81 22.27
N GLY A 128 10.35 4.99 22.02
CA GLY A 128 11.13 4.33 23.06
C GLY A 128 11.94 5.31 23.91
N THR A 129 12.49 6.37 23.31
CA THR A 129 13.21 7.41 24.07
C THR A 129 12.25 8.21 24.95
N MET A 130 11.13 8.68 24.38
CA MET A 130 10.14 9.45 25.13
C MET A 130 9.60 8.64 26.32
N VAL A 131 9.17 7.40 26.06
CA VAL A 131 8.59 6.56 27.11
C VAL A 131 9.64 6.12 28.12
N GLY A 132 10.84 5.74 27.69
CA GLY A 132 11.89 5.29 28.60
C GLY A 132 12.27 6.34 29.62
N LEU A 133 12.30 7.61 29.22
CA LEU A 133 12.53 8.73 30.12
C LEU A 133 11.35 8.96 31.07
N VAL A 134 10.11 8.92 30.56
CA VAL A 134 8.90 9.09 31.38
C VAL A 134 8.75 7.96 32.39
N LEU A 135 8.88 6.70 31.98
CA LEU A 135 8.82 5.55 32.87
C LEU A 135 9.96 5.61 33.90
N GLY A 136 11.17 5.96 33.47
CA GLY A 136 12.27 6.21 34.38
C GLY A 136 11.95 7.26 35.46
N ALA A 137 11.37 8.40 35.07
CA ALA A 137 11.00 9.46 36.02
C ALA A 137 9.88 9.04 36.98
N VAL A 138 8.86 8.33 36.49
CA VAL A 138 7.72 7.87 37.30
C VAL A 138 8.16 6.84 38.33
N TYR A 139 8.95 5.83 37.92
CA TYR A 139 9.46 4.81 38.83
C TYR A 139 10.46 5.37 39.84
N ASN A 140 11.21 6.42 39.46
CA ASN A 140 12.02 7.20 40.41
C ASN A 140 11.17 7.84 41.50
N GLY A 141 10.16 8.62 41.10
CA GLY A 141 9.33 9.39 42.02
C GLY A 141 8.50 8.51 42.95
N GLY A 142 8.16 7.30 42.51
CA GLY A 142 7.44 6.31 43.30
C GLY A 142 8.32 5.44 44.21
N TYR A 143 9.66 5.55 44.13
CA TYR A 143 10.59 4.66 44.85
C TYR A 143 10.33 3.17 44.62
N PHE A 144 9.89 2.80 43.41
CA PHE A 144 9.53 1.41 43.07
C PHE A 144 10.57 0.76 42.16
N ALA A 145 10.83 -0.53 42.39
CA ALA A 145 11.63 -1.34 41.47
C ALA A 145 10.78 -1.75 40.25
N MET A 146 11.32 -1.61 39.03
CA MET A 146 10.60 -1.96 37.80
C MET A 146 10.85 -3.42 37.43
N SER A 147 9.79 -4.18 37.09
CA SER A 147 9.94 -5.54 36.56
C SER A 147 10.47 -5.51 35.12
N THR A 148 11.27 -6.50 34.74
CA THR A 148 11.76 -6.66 33.35
C THR A 148 10.64 -6.93 32.34
N TRP A 149 9.43 -7.28 32.82
CA TRP A 149 8.21 -7.41 32.01
C TRP A 149 7.57 -6.08 31.63
N THR A 150 7.72 -5.05 32.47
CA THR A 150 7.04 -3.76 32.25
C THR A 150 7.46 -3.10 30.92
N PRO A 151 8.76 -3.05 30.55
CA PRO A 151 9.19 -2.56 29.24
C PRO A 151 8.62 -3.35 28.05
N LEU A 152 8.49 -4.67 28.18
CA LEU A 152 7.90 -5.53 27.14
C LEU A 152 6.41 -5.24 26.94
N LEU A 153 5.65 -5.19 28.04
CA LEU A 153 4.21 -4.91 28.01
C LEU A 153 3.93 -3.56 27.36
N TRP A 154 4.77 -2.57 27.66
CA TRP A 154 4.69 -1.27 26.99
C TRP A 154 4.93 -1.37 25.48
N GLY A 155 5.96 -2.11 25.05
CA GLY A 155 6.21 -2.36 23.63
C GLY A 155 5.04 -3.04 22.91
N ILE A 156 4.31 -3.92 23.60
CA ILE A 156 3.09 -4.57 23.09
C ILE A 156 1.92 -3.58 23.02
N ILE A 157 1.77 -2.69 24.00
CA ILE A 157 0.73 -1.65 23.95
C ILE A 157 0.98 -0.71 22.75
N ASN A 158 2.21 -0.28 22.56
CA ASN A 158 2.61 0.54 21.41
C ASN A 158 2.27 -0.15 20.08
N MET A 159 2.40 -1.48 20.01
CA MET A 159 1.95 -2.24 18.85
C MET A 159 0.46 -2.15 18.59
N LEU A 160 -0.35 -2.31 19.63
CA LEU A 160 -1.80 -2.25 19.51
C LEU A 160 -2.25 -0.85 19.05
N VAL A 161 -1.52 0.20 19.42
CA VAL A 161 -1.78 1.57 18.96
C VAL A 161 -1.44 1.75 17.48
N LEU A 162 -0.35 1.15 16.98
CA LEU A 162 -0.01 1.16 15.55
C LEU A 162 -1.05 0.48 14.66
N VAL A 163 -1.83 -0.46 15.20
CA VAL A 163 -2.91 -1.14 14.47
C VAL A 163 -4.15 -0.25 14.30
N GLN A 164 -4.34 0.76 15.15
CA GLN A 164 -5.52 1.65 15.10
C GLN A 164 -5.76 2.33 13.74
N PRO A 165 -4.76 2.93 13.06
CA PRO A 165 -4.99 3.52 11.73
C PRO A 165 -5.47 2.48 10.71
N ALA A 166 -5.02 1.23 10.78
CA ALA A 166 -5.48 0.17 9.88
C ALA A 166 -6.96 -0.17 10.11
N VAL A 167 -7.42 -0.17 11.37
CA VAL A 167 -8.84 -0.40 11.70
C VAL A 167 -9.70 0.78 11.24
N LYS A 168 -9.24 2.02 11.45
CA LYS A 168 -9.99 3.23 11.05
C LYS A 168 -10.25 3.26 9.54
N VAL A 169 -9.26 2.93 8.72
CA VAL A 169 -9.43 2.81 7.26
C VAL A 169 -10.55 1.83 6.87
N VAL A 170 -10.75 0.76 7.64
CA VAL A 170 -11.79 -0.26 7.38
C VAL A 170 -13.16 0.16 7.93
N THR A 171 -13.20 0.92 9.03
CA THR A 171 -14.45 1.25 9.73
C THR A 171 -15.01 2.63 9.40
N ASP A 172 -14.20 3.54 8.83
CA ASP A 172 -14.65 4.90 8.52
C ASP A 172 -15.57 4.91 7.29
N PRO A 173 -16.85 5.29 7.42
CA PRO A 173 -17.82 5.23 6.32
C PRO A 173 -17.44 6.12 5.13
N ILE A 174 -16.63 7.16 5.37
CA ILE A 174 -16.12 8.08 4.33
C ILE A 174 -15.03 7.40 3.47
N CYS A 175 -14.09 6.68 4.09
CA CYS A 175 -13.06 5.91 3.37
C CYS A 175 -13.64 4.66 2.68
N LEU A 176 -14.67 4.06 3.28
CA LEU A 176 -15.46 2.98 2.68
C LEU A 176 -16.16 3.45 1.39
N HIS A 177 -16.71 4.67 1.36
CA HIS A 177 -17.32 5.21 0.15
C HIS A 177 -16.28 5.42 -0.96
N GLN A 178 -15.14 6.04 -0.66
CA GLN A 178 -14.07 6.26 -1.65
C GLN A 178 -13.42 4.96 -2.17
N SER A 179 -13.25 3.96 -1.32
CA SER A 179 -12.71 2.65 -1.73
C SER A 179 -13.71 1.82 -2.55
N ILE A 180 -15.01 1.92 -2.24
CA ILE A 180 -16.09 1.36 -3.06
C ILE A 180 -16.15 2.06 -4.43
N ASP A 181 -16.04 3.39 -4.49
CA ASP A 181 -16.03 4.15 -5.73
C ASP A 181 -14.83 3.80 -6.63
N ALA A 182 -13.64 3.65 -6.03
CA ALA A 182 -12.45 3.20 -6.75
C ALA A 182 -12.57 1.74 -7.26
N ALA A 183 -13.16 0.84 -6.46
CA ALA A 183 -13.43 -0.54 -6.86
C ALA A 183 -14.52 -0.64 -7.95
N GLN A 184 -15.51 0.26 -7.91
CA GLN A 184 -16.55 0.38 -8.93
C GLN A 184 -15.94 0.88 -10.23
N GLN A 185 -15.11 1.92 -10.21
CA GLN A 185 -14.40 2.43 -11.39
C GLN A 185 -13.48 1.38 -12.01
N LEU A 186 -12.80 0.56 -11.21
CA LEU A 186 -11.99 -0.57 -11.70
C LEU A 186 -12.84 -1.64 -12.37
N LYS A 187 -14.03 -1.94 -11.85
CA LYS A 187 -14.98 -2.86 -12.51
C LYS A 187 -15.54 -2.27 -13.80
N THR A 188 -15.82 -0.97 -13.84
CA THR A 188 -16.29 -0.29 -15.06
C THR A 188 -15.21 -0.23 -16.12
N LEU A 189 -13.96 0.08 -15.75
CA LEU A 189 -12.80 0.04 -16.64
C LEU A 189 -12.50 -1.38 -17.12
N HIS A 190 -12.59 -2.40 -16.26
CA HIS A 190 -12.43 -3.79 -16.69
C HIS A 190 -13.54 -4.21 -17.66
N TYR A 191 -14.78 -3.76 -17.45
CA TYR A 191 -15.90 -4.00 -18.35
C TYR A 191 -15.76 -3.27 -19.68
N GLU A 192 -15.36 -2.00 -19.69
CA GLU A 192 -15.06 -1.24 -20.91
C GLU A 192 -13.89 -1.83 -21.68
N VAL A 193 -12.78 -2.19 -21.03
CA VAL A 193 -11.64 -2.84 -21.69
C VAL A 193 -12.05 -4.20 -22.27
N CYS A 194 -12.86 -4.99 -21.56
CA CYS A 194 -13.41 -6.24 -22.10
C CYS A 194 -14.38 -6.00 -23.27
N ASN A 195 -15.17 -4.94 -23.25
CA ASN A 195 -16.12 -4.61 -24.32
C ASN A 195 -15.42 -4.04 -25.56
N VAL A 196 -14.40 -3.20 -25.37
CA VAL A 196 -13.51 -2.69 -26.44
C VAL A 196 -12.73 -3.85 -27.07
N SER A 197 -12.22 -4.81 -26.30
CA SER A 197 -11.58 -6.02 -26.86
C SER A 197 -12.53 -6.93 -27.65
N ARG A 198 -13.85 -6.77 -27.46
CA ARG A 198 -14.89 -7.50 -28.18
C ARG A 198 -15.37 -6.77 -29.43
N GLN A 199 -15.06 -5.48 -29.58
CA GLN A 199 -15.51 -4.60 -30.66
C GLN A 199 -14.42 -4.24 -31.67
N GLU A 200 -13.15 -4.56 -31.43
CA GLU A 200 -12.15 -4.53 -32.50
C GLU A 200 -12.23 -5.84 -33.32
N PRO A 201 -12.75 -5.83 -34.56
CA PRO A 201 -12.33 -6.84 -35.51
C PRO A 201 -10.81 -6.73 -35.64
N ILE A 202 -10.12 -7.87 -35.57
CA ILE A 202 -8.69 -7.98 -35.85
C ILE A 202 -8.50 -7.55 -37.31
N VAL A 203 -8.27 -6.26 -37.54
CA VAL A 203 -7.84 -5.74 -38.84
C VAL A 203 -6.33 -5.62 -38.75
N ASP A 204 -5.67 -6.55 -39.43
CA ASP A 204 -4.22 -6.61 -39.60
C ASP A 204 -3.71 -5.22 -40.08
N GLU A 205 -2.64 -4.71 -39.44
CA GLU A 205 -2.00 -3.43 -39.78
C GLU A 205 -1.56 -3.37 -41.26
N LYS A 206 -1.40 -4.54 -41.90
CA LYS A 206 -1.14 -4.63 -43.33
C LYS A 206 -2.34 -4.32 -44.21
N GLU A 207 -3.56 -4.61 -43.78
CA GLU A 207 -4.78 -4.40 -44.56
C GLU A 207 -5.21 -2.93 -44.53
N SER A 208 -5.12 -2.28 -43.36
CA SER A 208 -5.44 -0.87 -43.16
C SER A 208 -4.56 0.08 -43.99
N ARG A 209 -3.29 -0.28 -44.20
CA ARG A 209 -2.37 0.49 -45.08
C ARG A 209 -2.73 0.38 -46.57
N VAL A 210 -3.33 -0.74 -46.99
CA VAL A 210 -3.79 -0.96 -48.37
C VAL A 210 -5.05 -0.14 -48.66
N TYR A 211 -6.02 -0.10 -47.73
CA TYR A 211 -7.24 0.69 -47.88
C TYR A 211 -6.94 2.21 -47.94
N LEU A 212 -6.13 2.74 -47.01
CA LEU A 212 -5.79 4.17 -46.97
C LEU A 212 -5.02 4.65 -48.23
N SER A 213 -4.16 3.83 -48.82
CA SER A 213 -3.45 4.22 -50.06
C SER A 213 -4.35 4.19 -51.30
N SER A 214 -5.37 3.34 -51.31
CA SER A 214 -6.32 3.21 -52.42
C SER A 214 -7.38 4.32 -52.43
N ASP A 215 -7.80 4.78 -51.26
CA ASP A 215 -8.75 5.89 -51.11
C ASP A 215 -8.11 7.25 -51.38
N TRP A 216 -6.85 7.46 -50.98
CA TRP A 216 -6.08 8.67 -51.37
C TRP A 216 -6.02 8.81 -52.90
N LYS A 217 -5.70 7.72 -53.62
CA LYS A 217 -5.67 7.72 -55.09
C LYS A 217 -7.05 7.94 -55.74
N ARG A 218 -8.15 7.51 -55.11
CA ARG A 218 -9.52 7.80 -55.58
C ARG A 218 -9.91 9.26 -55.36
N HIS A 219 -9.51 9.86 -54.24
CA HIS A 219 -9.80 11.26 -53.93
C HIS A 219 -9.03 12.23 -54.83
N GLU A 220 -7.80 11.93 -55.24
CA GLU A 220 -7.09 12.74 -56.24
C GLU A 220 -7.73 12.64 -57.65
N ALA A 221 -8.15 11.43 -58.06
CA ALA A 221 -8.78 11.23 -59.37
C ALA A 221 -10.13 11.95 -59.50
N ALA A 222 -10.88 12.10 -58.39
CA ALA A 222 -12.13 12.83 -58.35
C ALA A 222 -11.97 14.36 -58.37
N ARG A 223 -10.86 14.92 -57.84
CA ARG A 223 -10.59 16.36 -57.90
C ARG A 223 -10.18 16.86 -59.29
N GLY A 224 -9.77 15.97 -60.20
CA GLY A 224 -9.41 16.32 -61.58
C GLY A 224 -10.60 16.42 -62.56
N ARG A 225 -11.81 16.03 -62.17
CA ARG A 225 -13.01 16.05 -63.03
C ARG A 225 -14.25 16.53 -62.27
N GLY A 226 -14.40 17.83 -62.12
CA GLY A 226 -15.60 18.36 -61.47
C GLY A 226 -15.66 19.88 -61.34
N SER A 227 -15.03 20.63 -62.24
CA SER A 227 -15.14 22.08 -62.28
C SER A 227 -16.20 22.49 -63.30
N ARG A 228 -17.49 22.28 -62.95
CA ARG A 228 -18.67 23.04 -63.41
C ARG A 228 -19.95 22.31 -63.01
N SER A 229 -20.87 23.07 -62.41
CA SER A 229 -22.25 22.70 -62.14
C SER A 229 -22.46 21.82 -60.90
N VAL A 230 -22.84 22.44 -59.78
CA VAL A 230 -24.03 22.15 -58.93
C VAL A 230 -23.84 22.97 -57.64
N GLU A 231 -24.16 24.26 -57.68
CA GLU A 231 -24.15 25.14 -56.49
C GLU A 231 -25.56 25.58 -56.04
N HIS A 232 -26.61 24.95 -56.56
CA HIS A 232 -27.99 25.29 -56.22
C HIS A 232 -28.80 24.00 -56.09
N THR A 233 -28.86 23.42 -54.91
CA THR A 233 -30.00 22.63 -54.34
C THR A 233 -29.47 21.91 -53.10
N LEU A 234 -29.81 22.40 -51.90
CA LEU A 234 -29.97 21.68 -50.61
C LEU A 234 -29.87 22.64 -49.39
N TYR A 235 -30.37 23.87 -49.53
CA TYR A 235 -30.55 24.84 -48.43
C TYR A 235 -31.93 24.71 -47.72
N GLN A 236 -32.68 23.61 -47.91
CA GLN A 236 -34.13 23.56 -47.62
C GLN A 236 -34.60 22.42 -46.70
N THR A 237 -33.76 21.65 -45.99
CA THR A 237 -34.31 20.51 -45.19
C THR A 237 -33.63 20.22 -43.85
N ARG A 238 -32.94 21.18 -43.23
CA ARG A 238 -32.42 21.02 -41.85
C ARG A 238 -32.76 22.17 -40.90
N MET A 239 -33.91 22.82 -41.12
CA MET A 239 -34.60 23.70 -40.16
C MET A 239 -35.98 23.12 -39.81
N GLY A 240 -36.02 21.93 -39.22
CA GLY A 240 -37.28 21.24 -38.95
C GLY A 240 -37.22 20.12 -37.92
N ARG A 241 -36.21 20.08 -37.03
CA ARG A 241 -36.14 19.04 -36.00
C ARG A 241 -35.87 19.53 -34.58
N ASP A 242 -35.85 20.84 -34.35
CA ASP A 242 -35.63 21.45 -33.02
C ASP A 242 -36.93 21.79 -32.28
N PHE A 243 -38.06 21.16 -32.61
CA PHE A 243 -39.36 21.50 -32.03
C PHE A 243 -40.24 20.27 -31.71
N GLN A 244 -39.70 19.26 -31.02
CA GLN A 244 -40.53 18.18 -30.43
C GLN A 244 -39.76 17.32 -29.41
N ASN A 245 -39.61 17.81 -28.18
CA ASN A 245 -39.80 17.03 -26.94
C ASN A 245 -39.26 17.80 -25.72
N ASN A 246 -40.05 18.74 -25.23
CA ASN A 246 -39.99 19.17 -23.85
C ASN A 246 -41.43 19.40 -23.37
N GLY A 247 -41.86 18.64 -22.34
CA GLY A 247 -43.10 18.89 -21.61
C GLY A 247 -44.13 17.75 -21.58
N SER A 248 -44.18 17.00 -20.48
CA SER A 248 -45.40 16.88 -19.64
C SER A 248 -45.23 15.87 -18.50
N THR A 249 -45.14 16.43 -17.30
CA THR A 249 -45.55 15.89 -16.00
C THR A 249 -47.05 15.55 -15.96
N HIS A 250 -47.45 14.37 -15.46
CA HIS A 250 -48.41 14.15 -14.33
C HIS A 250 -49.00 12.72 -14.27
N ALA A 251 -48.96 12.16 -13.05
CA ALA A 251 -50.05 11.47 -12.32
C ALA A 251 -50.58 10.06 -12.73
N ARG A 252 -50.91 9.31 -11.65
CA ARG A 252 -51.61 8.01 -11.50
C ARG A 252 -50.69 6.79 -11.62
N ARG A 253 -50.75 5.80 -10.73
CA ARG A 253 -51.68 5.46 -9.65
C ARG A 253 -50.97 4.54 -8.67
#